data_AF-A0A928PVJ6-F1
#
_entry.id   AF-A0A928PVJ6-F1
#
_cell.length_a   1.000
_cell.length_b   1.000
_cell.length_c   1.000
_cell.angle_alpha   90.00
_cell.angle_beta   90.00
_cell.angle_gamma   90.00
#
_symmetry.space_group_name_H-M   'P 1'
#
loop_
_entity.id
_entity.type
_entity.pdbx_description
1 polymer ?
#
loop_
_entity_poly.entity_id
_entity_poly.type
_entity_poly.pdbx_seq_one_letter_code
_entity_poly.pdbx_strand_id
1 'polypeptide(L)'
;MKTIKRIFAVLVCLCVVCSCAVFAVSAAEATGSITIQNPSNSNATVAGKTFNVYKIFNATTSGNNTSYSWYTASNGDVPFKNFFFGDADGYNYLNKESGTVQEVVEKIALIGDNNNNTNNFELSQFAESLHDYIVDTGVPTYIDPIVASSTATSVNIPDLSYGYYLVYDDTDLGGTDTSVVRSAVMLSNVNKDAIISLKANRPQVLKQVEENNGTFGKGTSVNIGEVVTFKITTAVPSHTLYTNYQYFVEDTMHDGLELDASTIKVQKGEELLTKDTDYTLTLAQGAVDFKVDFTASMNIAGKFATGDPLIITYDAKVTSAIEAQTANQNIVKLTYSNDPTNDASTGSVSDSANVYSYQFVFTKFAQDTNGVLTNVRLSGAEFQLYRVVENQSDELVTFTEQPATNASGAAFTKYIVADNGSGTTDKLVVHGEGQASITLDHLNMGGHLGDVFIFGLAEGK
;
A
#
# COMPACT_ATOMS: atom_id res chain seq x y z
N MET A 1 -26.34 -2.64 -17.14
CA MET A 1 -25.21 -3.17 -17.93
C MET A 1 -24.08 -2.15 -17.83
N LYS A 2 -23.07 -2.42 -16.98
CA LYS A 2 -21.96 -1.49 -16.71
C LYS A 2 -20.87 -1.71 -17.75
N THR A 3 -20.71 -0.75 -18.65
CA THR A 3 -19.62 -0.66 -19.63
C THR A 3 -18.33 -0.26 -18.91
N ILE A 4 -17.48 -1.23 -18.59
CA ILE A 4 -16.09 -0.97 -18.22
C ILE A 4 -15.36 -0.54 -19.51
N LYS A 5 -14.95 0.73 -19.55
CA LYS A 5 -14.10 1.30 -20.60
C LYS A 5 -12.74 0.62 -20.56
N ARG A 6 -12.48 -0.27 -21.53
CA ARG A 6 -11.17 -0.87 -21.77
C ARG A 6 -10.30 0.19 -22.47
N ILE A 7 -9.36 0.79 -21.75
CA ILE A 7 -8.31 1.64 -22.33
C ILE A 7 -7.20 0.70 -22.82
N PHE A 8 -7.40 0.12 -24.00
CA PHE A 8 -6.36 -0.39 -24.87
C PHE A 8 -6.88 -0.20 -26.29
N ALA A 9 -6.09 0.48 -27.12
CA ALA A 9 -6.47 0.82 -28.48
C ALA A 9 -6.85 -0.46 -29.24
N VAL A 10 -8.14 -0.60 -29.57
CA VAL A 10 -8.65 -1.69 -30.39
C VAL A 10 -7.97 -1.60 -31.75
N LEU A 11 -7.18 -2.61 -32.09
CA LEU A 11 -6.54 -2.70 -33.39
C LEU A 11 -7.57 -3.07 -34.46
N VAL A 12 -8.00 -2.10 -35.26
CA VAL A 12 -8.73 -2.39 -36.49
C VAL A 12 -7.73 -2.37 -37.64
N CYS A 13 -7.24 -3.56 -37.99
CA CYS A 13 -6.41 -3.80 -39.17
C CYS A 13 -7.29 -3.69 -40.43
N LEU A 14 -7.05 -2.73 -41.33
CA LEU A 14 -7.42 -2.87 -42.75
C LEU A 14 -6.71 -1.89 -43.73
N CYS A 15 -5.86 -2.47 -44.58
CA CYS A 15 -5.40 -2.08 -45.93
C CYS A 15 -4.80 -0.68 -46.17
N VAL A 16 -3.48 -0.63 -46.42
CA VAL A 16 -2.79 0.51 -47.08
C VAL A 16 -2.86 0.32 -48.61
N VAL A 17 -3.39 1.34 -49.30
CA VAL A 17 -3.20 1.51 -50.75
C VAL A 17 -1.96 2.38 -50.95
N CYS A 18 -0.97 1.87 -51.68
CA CYS A 18 0.15 2.66 -52.19
C CYS A 18 -0.38 3.79 -53.09
N SER A 19 -0.08 5.05 -52.78
CA SER A 19 -0.09 6.08 -53.81
C SER A 19 0.89 7.21 -53.54
N CYS A 20 1.54 7.58 -54.63
CA CYS A 20 2.68 8.48 -54.80
C CYS A 20 2.45 9.93 -54.32
N ALA A 21 3.57 10.63 -54.15
CA ALA A 21 3.72 12.02 -53.79
C ALA A 21 2.71 12.97 -54.47
N VAL A 22 2.04 13.80 -53.68
CA VAL A 22 1.37 15.02 -54.13
C VAL A 22 1.83 16.17 -53.25
N PHE A 23 2.19 17.27 -53.92
CA PHE A 23 2.76 18.49 -53.35
C PHE A 23 1.88 19.14 -52.27
N ALA A 24 2.58 19.73 -51.29
CA ALA A 24 2.04 20.38 -50.10
C ALA A 24 1.09 21.55 -50.41
N VAL A 25 -0.05 21.56 -49.73
CA VAL A 25 -0.76 22.76 -49.29
C VAL A 25 -0.81 22.68 -47.78
N SER A 26 -0.38 23.74 -47.08
CA SER A 26 -0.36 23.82 -45.61
C SER A 26 -1.79 23.94 -45.07
N ALA A 27 -2.51 22.82 -45.01
CA ALA A 27 -3.60 22.67 -44.05
C ALA A 27 -2.97 22.51 -42.67
N ALA A 28 -3.52 23.19 -41.65
CA ALA A 28 -3.10 22.96 -40.27
C ALA A 28 -3.21 21.46 -39.97
N GLU A 29 -2.12 20.85 -39.48
CA GLU A 29 -2.14 19.44 -39.11
C GLU A 29 -3.19 19.23 -38.02
N ALA A 30 -4.05 18.24 -38.20
CA ALA A 30 -5.05 17.91 -37.20
C ALA A 30 -4.36 17.40 -35.92
N THR A 31 -4.69 18.00 -34.79
CA THR A 31 -4.10 17.69 -33.48
C THR A 31 -5.12 17.04 -32.53
N GLY A 32 -4.59 16.38 -31.51
CA GLY A 32 -5.32 15.73 -30.42
C GLY A 32 -4.66 15.96 -29.07
N SER A 33 -5.17 15.29 -28.03
CA SER A 33 -4.64 15.40 -26.67
C SER A 33 -4.51 14.05 -25.95
N ILE A 34 -3.53 13.93 -25.04
CA ILE A 34 -3.42 12.82 -24.09
C ILE A 34 -3.67 13.34 -22.69
N THR A 35 -4.65 12.77 -22.00
CA THR A 35 -4.88 13.00 -20.56
C THR A 35 -4.39 11.80 -19.76
N ILE A 36 -3.43 12.03 -18.87
CA ILE A 36 -2.95 11.08 -17.88
C ILE A 36 -3.73 11.31 -16.59
N GLN A 37 -4.33 10.28 -16.01
CA GLN A 37 -5.12 10.40 -14.78
C GLN A 37 -4.77 9.34 -13.75
N ASN A 38 -5.05 9.63 -12.49
CA ASN A 38 -4.97 8.62 -11.43
C ASN A 38 -5.90 7.44 -11.76
N PRO A 39 -5.48 6.18 -11.52
CA PRO A 39 -6.34 5.02 -11.65
C PRO A 39 -7.43 5.04 -10.59
N SER A 40 -8.64 4.60 -10.95
CA SER A 40 -9.79 4.61 -10.05
C SER A 40 -9.73 3.59 -8.90
N ASN A 41 -8.73 2.70 -8.92
CA ASN A 41 -8.59 1.56 -8.03
C ASN A 41 -7.14 1.36 -7.52
N SER A 42 -6.32 2.41 -7.52
CA SER A 42 -5.00 2.37 -6.88
C SER A 42 -4.62 3.74 -6.30
N ASN A 43 -3.66 3.75 -5.38
CA ASN A 43 -3.14 4.98 -4.76
C ASN A 43 -2.03 5.64 -5.61
N ALA A 44 -1.81 5.19 -6.85
CA ALA A 44 -0.88 5.83 -7.78
C ALA A 44 -1.35 7.25 -8.11
N THR A 45 -0.45 8.22 -7.99
CA THR A 45 -0.76 9.63 -8.21
C THR A 45 0.07 10.21 -9.34
N VAL A 46 -0.52 11.08 -10.17
CA VAL A 46 0.22 11.90 -11.14
C VAL A 46 0.88 13.12 -10.48
N ALA A 47 0.51 13.44 -9.24
CA ALA A 47 0.99 14.62 -8.55
C ALA A 47 2.51 14.65 -8.41
N GLY A 48 3.13 15.77 -8.79
CA GLY A 48 4.58 15.99 -8.68
C GLY A 48 5.43 15.19 -9.69
N LYS A 49 4.81 14.48 -10.64
CA LYS A 49 5.51 13.65 -11.62
C LYS A 49 5.91 14.41 -12.88
N THR A 50 7.01 14.01 -13.50
CA THR A 50 7.51 14.49 -14.78
C THR A 50 7.26 13.45 -15.87
N PHE A 51 6.58 13.83 -16.96
CA PHE A 51 6.25 12.93 -18.05
C PHE A 51 7.03 13.27 -19.32
N ASN A 52 7.82 12.31 -19.79
CA ASN A 52 8.49 12.32 -21.09
C ASN A 52 7.58 11.69 -22.15
N VAL A 53 7.51 12.31 -23.33
CA VAL A 53 6.65 11.86 -24.44
C VAL A 53 7.51 11.55 -25.64
N TYR A 54 7.37 10.36 -26.21
CA TYR A 54 8.09 9.93 -27.41
C TYR A 54 7.11 9.55 -28.51
N LYS A 55 7.36 10.01 -29.74
CA LYS A 55 6.54 9.68 -30.91
C LYS A 55 7.21 8.57 -31.71
N ILE A 56 6.51 7.46 -31.91
CA ILE A 56 7.02 6.27 -32.60
C ILE A 56 6.57 6.27 -34.07
N PHE A 57 5.28 6.52 -34.29
CA PHE A 57 4.68 6.56 -35.62
C PHE A 57 3.88 7.83 -35.84
N ASN A 58 3.89 8.34 -37.07
CA ASN A 58 2.87 9.26 -37.55
C ASN A 58 1.62 8.45 -37.95
N ALA A 59 0.44 9.03 -37.73
CA ALA A 59 -0.82 8.47 -38.20
C ALA A 59 -1.48 9.42 -39.19
N THR A 60 -1.85 8.91 -40.36
CA THR A 60 -2.62 9.65 -41.37
C THR A 60 -3.86 8.87 -41.73
N THR A 61 -4.96 9.57 -41.95
CA THR A 61 -6.28 8.94 -41.97
C THR A 61 -7.07 9.40 -43.17
N SER A 62 -7.67 8.45 -43.87
CA SER A 62 -8.54 8.69 -45.02
C SER A 62 -9.82 7.89 -44.84
N GLY A 63 -10.92 8.58 -44.50
CA GLY A 63 -12.17 7.93 -44.10
C GLY A 63 -12.00 7.13 -42.80
N ASN A 64 -12.38 5.85 -42.82
CA ASN A 64 -12.26 4.93 -41.68
C ASN A 64 -10.88 4.25 -41.59
N ASN A 65 -9.96 4.52 -42.52
CA ASN A 65 -8.66 3.87 -42.56
C ASN A 65 -7.59 4.77 -41.95
N THR A 66 -6.75 4.18 -41.10
CA THR A 66 -5.56 4.81 -40.53
C THR A 66 -4.32 4.14 -41.13
N SER A 67 -3.43 4.92 -41.73
CA SER A 67 -2.11 4.49 -42.16
C SER A 67 -1.05 5.00 -41.20
N TYR A 68 0.01 4.22 -41.05
CA TYR A 68 1.13 4.54 -40.17
C TYR A 68 2.40 4.70 -40.98
N SER A 69 3.21 5.67 -40.60
CA SER A 69 4.57 5.85 -41.11
C SER A 69 5.52 6.11 -39.94
N TRP A 70 6.81 5.84 -40.15
CA TRP A 70 7.82 6.15 -39.15
C TRP A 70 7.78 7.64 -38.77
N TYR A 71 7.86 7.93 -37.47
CA TYR A 71 8.20 9.27 -37.04
C TYR A 71 9.64 9.58 -37.49
N THR A 72 9.82 10.74 -38.13
CA THR A 72 11.13 11.25 -38.50
C THR A 72 11.35 12.52 -37.69
N ALA A 73 12.41 12.55 -36.88
CA ALA A 73 12.80 13.70 -36.11
C ALA A 73 13.26 14.85 -37.02
N SER A 74 13.31 16.07 -36.47
CA SER A 74 13.67 17.28 -37.24
C SER A 74 15.07 17.23 -37.86
N ASN A 75 15.96 16.39 -37.33
CA ASN A 75 17.31 16.15 -37.84
C ASN A 75 17.36 15.09 -38.96
N GLY A 76 16.22 14.47 -39.32
CA GLY A 76 16.12 13.43 -40.33
C GLY A 76 16.20 11.99 -39.78
N ASP A 77 16.42 11.81 -38.48
CA ASP A 77 16.55 10.49 -37.88
C ASP A 77 15.21 9.80 -37.69
N VAL A 78 15.24 8.46 -37.73
CA VAL A 78 14.08 7.62 -37.45
C VAL A 78 14.34 6.86 -36.15
N PRO A 79 14.12 7.49 -34.98
CA PRO A 79 14.70 7.05 -33.71
C PRO A 79 14.24 5.66 -33.31
N PHE A 80 13.04 5.22 -33.68
CA PHE A 80 12.53 3.90 -33.27
C PHE A 80 12.72 2.80 -34.29
N LYS A 81 13.21 3.07 -35.50
CA LYS A 81 13.36 2.03 -36.52
C LYS A 81 14.39 0.98 -36.12
N ASN A 82 15.50 1.40 -35.53
CA ASN A 82 16.57 0.51 -35.10
C ASN A 82 16.16 -0.37 -33.92
N PHE A 83 15.28 0.09 -33.02
CA PHE A 83 14.73 -0.76 -31.97
C PHE A 83 14.07 -2.05 -32.54
N PHE A 84 13.36 -1.92 -33.67
CA PHE A 84 12.63 -3.05 -34.26
C PHE A 84 13.48 -3.94 -35.17
N PHE A 85 14.47 -3.37 -35.87
CA PHE A 85 15.20 -4.03 -36.97
C PHE A 85 16.72 -3.88 -36.91
N GLY A 86 17.27 -3.21 -35.91
CA GLY A 86 18.69 -2.91 -35.81
C GLY A 86 19.54 -4.11 -35.37
N ASP A 87 20.85 -3.97 -35.55
CA ASP A 87 21.89 -4.91 -35.13
C ASP A 87 23.07 -4.21 -34.44
N ALA A 88 23.25 -2.91 -34.69
CA ALA A 88 24.38 -2.10 -34.22
C ALA A 88 24.44 -1.87 -32.69
N ASP A 89 23.30 -1.92 -32.00
CA ASP A 89 23.21 -1.67 -30.55
C ASP A 89 22.63 -2.88 -29.78
N GLY A 90 22.57 -4.06 -30.41
CA GLY A 90 21.99 -5.27 -29.81
C GLY A 90 20.45 -5.33 -29.80
N TYR A 91 19.77 -4.29 -30.29
CA TYR A 91 18.31 -4.21 -30.34
C TYR A 91 17.73 -4.70 -31.67
N ASN A 92 17.09 -5.87 -31.65
CA ASN A 92 16.33 -6.42 -32.79
C ASN A 92 15.00 -7.02 -32.31
N TYR A 93 14.03 -6.17 -31.96
CA TYR A 93 12.80 -6.65 -31.34
C TYR A 93 11.99 -7.63 -32.22
N LEU A 94 12.04 -7.50 -33.55
CA LEU A 94 11.34 -8.39 -34.48
C LEU A 94 12.17 -9.57 -34.95
N ASN A 95 13.43 -9.70 -34.53
CA ASN A 95 14.40 -10.69 -35.00
C ASN A 95 14.48 -10.75 -36.54
N LYS A 96 14.53 -9.58 -37.18
CA LYS A 96 14.64 -9.42 -38.64
C LYS A 96 15.59 -8.27 -38.97
N GLU A 97 16.34 -8.41 -40.07
CA GLU A 97 17.24 -7.35 -40.56
C GLU A 97 16.49 -6.17 -41.20
N SER A 98 15.24 -6.38 -41.64
CA SER A 98 14.38 -5.33 -42.18
C SER A 98 12.90 -5.74 -42.18
N GLY A 99 12.02 -4.76 -42.32
CA GLY A 99 10.58 -4.97 -42.44
C GLY A 99 9.83 -3.66 -42.70
N THR A 100 8.51 -3.75 -42.74
CA THR A 100 7.59 -2.65 -43.01
C THR A 100 6.97 -2.10 -41.73
N VAL A 101 6.52 -0.84 -41.74
CA VAL A 101 5.76 -0.25 -40.62
C VAL A 101 4.51 -1.07 -40.29
N GLN A 102 3.87 -1.65 -41.31
CA GLN A 102 2.70 -2.49 -41.14
C GLN A 102 3.00 -3.72 -40.27
N GLU A 103 4.10 -4.44 -40.54
CA GLU A 103 4.51 -5.59 -39.72
C GLU A 103 4.76 -5.20 -38.26
N VAL A 104 5.36 -4.03 -38.03
CA VAL A 104 5.61 -3.52 -36.67
C VAL A 104 4.28 -3.23 -35.96
N VAL A 105 3.37 -2.52 -36.62
CA VAL A 105 2.06 -2.17 -36.06
C VAL A 105 1.22 -3.42 -35.78
N GLU A 106 1.24 -4.41 -36.67
CA GLU A 106 0.58 -5.70 -36.46
C GLU A 106 1.18 -6.46 -35.27
N LYS A 107 2.50 -6.43 -35.07
CA LYS A 107 3.12 -7.04 -33.88
C LYS A 107 2.70 -6.33 -32.58
N ILE A 108 2.74 -5.00 -32.56
CA ILE A 108 2.30 -4.18 -31.40
C ILE A 108 0.82 -4.44 -31.10
N ALA A 109 0.02 -4.67 -32.13
CA ALA A 109 -1.38 -5.03 -31.98
C ALA A 109 -1.60 -6.33 -31.23
N LEU A 110 -0.88 -7.38 -31.64
CA LEU A 110 -0.99 -8.70 -31.07
C LEU A 110 -0.58 -8.67 -29.59
N ILE A 111 0.44 -7.87 -29.26
CA ILE A 111 0.85 -7.61 -27.87
C ILE A 111 -0.28 -6.95 -27.05
N GLY A 112 -1.11 -6.11 -27.70
CA GLY A 112 -2.22 -5.37 -27.08
C GLY A 112 -3.58 -6.08 -27.01
N ASP A 113 -3.84 -7.12 -27.81
CA ASP A 113 -5.17 -7.74 -28.01
C ASP A 113 -5.39 -9.06 -27.23
N ASN A 114 -4.71 -9.23 -26.09
CA ASN A 114 -4.81 -10.44 -25.25
C ASN A 114 -6.20 -10.57 -24.56
N ASN A 115 -7.21 -10.97 -25.33
CA ASN A 115 -8.61 -11.19 -24.89
C ASN A 115 -8.83 -12.50 -24.10
N ASN A 116 -7.79 -13.32 -23.89
CA ASN A 116 -7.87 -14.54 -23.09
C ASN A 116 -6.84 -14.48 -21.97
N ASN A 117 -7.30 -14.04 -20.79
CA ASN A 117 -6.75 -14.29 -19.45
C ASN A 117 -5.33 -14.90 -19.39
N THR A 118 -4.29 -14.08 -19.20
CA THR A 118 -3.26 -14.16 -18.14
C THR A 118 -2.08 -13.24 -18.49
N ASN A 119 -1.80 -12.25 -17.62
CA ASN A 119 -0.56 -11.48 -17.50
C ASN A 119 -0.20 -10.49 -18.62
N ASN A 120 -0.04 -9.20 -18.27
CA ASN A 120 0.49 -8.11 -19.10
C ASN A 120 1.98 -8.30 -19.53
N PHE A 121 2.50 -9.53 -19.58
CA PHE A 121 3.92 -9.84 -19.67
C PHE A 121 4.57 -9.40 -20.98
N GLU A 122 4.00 -9.73 -22.14
CA GLU A 122 4.57 -9.33 -23.44
C GLU A 122 4.48 -7.81 -23.65
N LEU A 123 3.42 -7.19 -23.14
CA LEU A 123 3.24 -5.74 -23.19
C LEU A 123 4.22 -5.01 -22.28
N SER A 124 4.44 -5.53 -21.08
CA SER A 124 5.45 -5.00 -20.15
C SER A 124 6.86 -5.19 -20.71
N GLN A 125 7.20 -6.38 -21.24
CA GLN A 125 8.50 -6.60 -21.93
C GLN A 125 8.71 -5.64 -23.09
N PHE A 126 7.69 -5.45 -23.93
CA PHE A 126 7.76 -4.49 -25.03
C PHE A 126 8.03 -3.07 -24.54
N ALA A 127 7.35 -2.64 -23.47
CA ALA A 127 7.55 -1.32 -22.89
C ALA A 127 8.93 -1.15 -22.22
N GLU A 128 9.46 -2.20 -21.56
CA GLU A 128 10.81 -2.18 -20.99
C GLU A 128 11.89 -2.13 -22.07
N SER A 129 11.87 -3.03 -23.05
CA SER A 129 12.90 -3.06 -24.10
C SER A 129 12.93 -1.75 -24.88
N LEU A 130 11.77 -1.11 -25.06
CA LEU A 130 11.67 0.19 -25.70
C LEU A 130 12.23 1.32 -24.83
N HIS A 131 12.10 1.22 -23.50
CA HIS A 131 12.70 2.15 -22.56
C HIS A 131 14.23 1.99 -22.50
N ASP A 132 14.73 0.76 -22.37
CA ASP A 132 16.16 0.47 -22.37
C ASP A 132 16.81 1.04 -23.63
N TYR A 133 16.18 0.84 -24.78
CA TYR A 133 16.59 1.45 -26.04
C TYR A 133 16.65 2.98 -25.98
N ILE A 134 15.62 3.64 -25.42
CA ILE A 134 15.59 5.11 -25.29
C ILE A 134 16.75 5.60 -24.41
N VAL A 135 17.03 4.91 -23.31
CA VAL A 135 18.11 5.26 -22.36
C VAL A 135 19.48 5.03 -22.99
N ASP A 136 19.71 3.85 -23.55
CA ASP A 136 21.00 3.45 -24.12
C ASP A 136 21.39 4.30 -25.32
N THR A 137 20.41 4.65 -26.17
CA THR A 137 20.67 5.41 -27.40
C THR A 137 20.42 6.91 -27.24
N GLY A 138 19.90 7.35 -26.09
CA GLY A 138 19.65 8.76 -25.79
C GLY A 138 18.60 9.40 -26.71
N VAL A 139 17.51 8.69 -27.02
CA VAL A 139 16.43 9.21 -27.87
C VAL A 139 15.83 10.47 -27.22
N PRO A 140 15.76 11.61 -27.95
CA PRO A 140 15.16 12.83 -27.40
C PRO A 140 13.63 12.70 -27.29
N THR A 141 13.05 13.45 -26.35
CA THR A 141 11.59 13.56 -26.24
C THR A 141 11.00 14.29 -27.45
N TYR A 142 9.76 13.94 -27.82
CA TYR A 142 9.01 14.56 -28.91
C TYR A 142 8.59 15.99 -28.58
N ILE A 143 8.28 16.26 -27.31
CA ILE A 143 8.00 17.58 -26.75
C ILE A 143 8.78 17.74 -25.44
N ASP A 144 8.85 18.96 -24.93
CA ASP A 144 9.44 19.22 -23.61
C ASP A 144 8.70 18.41 -22.52
N PRO A 145 9.42 17.85 -21.54
CA PRO A 145 8.82 17.11 -20.43
C PRO A 145 7.77 17.92 -19.68
N ILE A 146 6.70 17.25 -19.26
CA ILE A 146 5.56 17.89 -18.60
C ILE A 146 5.56 17.55 -17.12
N VAL A 147 5.67 18.58 -16.29
CA VAL A 147 5.68 18.43 -14.82
C VAL A 147 4.28 18.67 -14.26
N ALA A 148 3.74 17.67 -13.57
CA ALA A 148 2.48 17.76 -12.86
C ALA A 148 2.62 18.57 -11.57
N SER A 149 1.57 19.31 -11.20
CA SER A 149 1.54 19.98 -9.90
C SER A 149 1.51 18.97 -8.75
N SER A 150 1.95 19.38 -7.55
CA SER A 150 1.96 18.53 -6.35
C SER A 150 0.58 18.10 -5.82
N THR A 151 -0.50 18.59 -6.43
CA THR A 151 -1.90 18.25 -6.08
C THR A 151 -2.69 17.71 -7.28
N ALA A 152 -2.05 17.49 -8.42
CA ALA A 152 -2.71 17.06 -9.64
C ALA A 152 -3.32 15.65 -9.50
N THR A 153 -4.56 15.50 -9.97
CA THR A 153 -5.23 14.19 -10.15
C THR A 153 -5.25 13.75 -11.61
N SER A 154 -4.92 14.67 -12.53
CA SER A 154 -4.73 14.43 -13.95
C SER A 154 -3.78 15.46 -14.57
N VAL A 155 -3.10 15.08 -15.65
CA VAL A 155 -2.25 15.93 -16.49
C VAL A 155 -2.75 15.84 -17.93
N ASN A 156 -2.93 16.98 -18.60
CA ASN A 156 -3.33 17.02 -20.01
C ASN A 156 -2.15 17.48 -20.88
N ILE A 157 -1.94 16.78 -21.99
CA ILE A 157 -0.92 17.04 -23.00
C ILE A 157 -1.65 17.43 -24.30
N PRO A 158 -1.86 18.73 -24.55
CA PRO A 158 -2.59 19.20 -25.72
C PRO A 158 -1.73 19.23 -26.99
N ASP A 159 -2.38 19.51 -28.12
CA ASP A 159 -1.75 19.87 -29.40
C ASP A 159 -0.76 18.85 -29.99
N LEU A 160 -0.98 17.56 -29.72
CA LEU A 160 -0.20 16.47 -30.31
C LEU A 160 -0.72 16.14 -31.71
N SER A 161 0.16 16.11 -32.72
CA SER A 161 -0.20 15.58 -34.04
C SER A 161 -0.60 14.10 -33.95
N TYR A 162 -1.43 13.60 -34.87
CA TYR A 162 -1.83 12.20 -34.78
C TYR A 162 -0.66 11.23 -34.94
N GLY A 163 -0.64 10.16 -34.13
CA GLY A 163 0.47 9.24 -34.07
C GLY A 163 0.44 8.27 -32.88
N TYR A 164 1.39 7.34 -32.87
CA TYR A 164 1.56 6.40 -31.77
C TYR A 164 2.64 6.92 -30.81
N TYR A 165 2.31 7.00 -29.52
CA TYR A 165 3.15 7.64 -28.51
C TYR A 165 3.51 6.68 -27.37
N LEU A 166 4.70 6.85 -26.83
CA LEU A 166 5.10 6.30 -25.54
C LEU A 166 5.17 7.44 -24.54
N VAL A 167 4.55 7.28 -23.37
CA VAL A 167 4.61 8.27 -22.30
C VAL A 167 5.23 7.64 -21.07
N TYR A 168 6.31 8.24 -20.61
CA TYR A 168 7.16 7.73 -19.55
C TYR A 168 7.19 8.71 -18.38
N ASP A 169 7.12 8.19 -17.15
CA ASP A 169 7.35 8.97 -15.94
C ASP A 169 8.85 8.99 -15.61
N ASP A 170 9.48 10.14 -15.82
CA ASP A 170 10.92 10.38 -15.66
C ASP A 170 11.24 11.11 -14.34
N THR A 171 10.38 10.97 -13.34
CA THR A 171 10.59 11.67 -12.08
C THR A 171 11.75 11.04 -11.31
N ASP A 172 12.88 11.73 -11.30
CA ASP A 172 13.94 11.49 -10.31
C ASP A 172 13.49 12.11 -8.97
N LEU A 173 12.71 11.35 -8.21
CA LEU A 173 12.38 11.72 -6.84
C LEU A 173 13.65 11.49 -6.02
N GLY A 174 14.38 12.56 -5.68
CA GLY A 174 15.56 12.55 -4.81
C GLY A 174 15.32 12.10 -3.36
N GLY A 175 14.46 11.11 -3.14
CA GLY A 175 14.25 10.35 -1.93
C GLY A 175 14.21 8.85 -2.25
N THR A 176 13.91 8.00 -1.26
CA THR A 176 13.87 6.53 -1.39
C THR A 176 12.71 6.00 -2.28
N ASP A 177 12.12 6.84 -3.13
CA ASP A 177 10.96 6.54 -3.97
C ASP A 177 11.37 6.41 -5.44
N THR A 178 11.75 5.22 -5.87
CA THR A 178 12.18 4.92 -7.25
C THR A 178 11.00 4.47 -8.14
N SER A 179 9.78 4.97 -7.88
CA SER A 179 8.56 4.48 -8.52
C SER A 179 8.40 4.99 -9.96
N VAL A 180 9.07 4.36 -10.92
CA VAL A 180 8.83 4.61 -12.35
C VAL A 180 7.45 4.10 -12.77
N VAL A 181 6.68 4.92 -13.49
CA VAL A 181 5.48 4.48 -14.20
C VAL A 181 5.66 4.50 -15.72
N ARG A 182 5.32 3.38 -16.37
CA ARG A 182 5.45 3.19 -17.82
C ARG A 182 4.08 3.00 -18.48
N SER A 183 3.76 3.79 -19.51
CA SER A 183 2.50 3.62 -20.27
C SER A 183 2.66 3.93 -21.77
N ALA A 184 2.27 2.99 -22.64
CA ALA A 184 2.19 3.20 -24.08
C ALA A 184 0.76 3.63 -24.50
N VAL A 185 0.65 4.60 -25.41
CA VAL A 185 -0.62 5.28 -25.74
C VAL A 185 -0.73 5.57 -27.24
N MET A 186 -1.83 5.17 -27.88
CA MET A 186 -2.09 5.50 -29.29
C MET A 186 -2.98 6.75 -29.41
N LEU A 187 -2.60 7.70 -30.27
CA LEU A 187 -3.45 8.80 -30.75
C LEU A 187 -3.76 8.63 -32.25
N SER A 188 -5.03 8.73 -32.63
CA SER A 188 -5.45 8.67 -34.04
C SER A 188 -6.58 9.68 -34.28
N ASN A 189 -6.89 9.99 -35.54
CA ASN A 189 -8.01 10.90 -35.86
C ASN A 189 -9.39 10.36 -35.42
N VAL A 190 -9.49 9.05 -35.17
CA VAL A 190 -10.70 8.37 -34.67
C VAL A 190 -10.84 8.61 -33.16
N ASN A 191 -9.71 8.74 -32.46
CA ASN A 191 -9.60 9.02 -31.03
C ASN A 191 -8.74 10.26 -30.82
N LYS A 192 -9.32 11.44 -31.12
CA LYS A 192 -8.65 12.74 -30.99
C LYS A 192 -8.17 13.05 -29.57
N ASP A 193 -8.82 12.46 -28.57
CA ASP A 193 -8.44 12.59 -27.16
C ASP A 193 -8.26 11.17 -26.58
N ALA A 194 -7.08 10.88 -26.05
CA ALA A 194 -6.81 9.64 -25.33
C ALA A 194 -6.80 9.91 -23.83
N ILE A 195 -7.50 9.10 -23.05
CA ILE A 195 -7.39 9.08 -21.59
C ILE A 195 -6.61 7.84 -21.20
N ILE A 196 -5.53 8.02 -20.44
CA ILE A 196 -4.71 6.94 -19.93
C ILE A 196 -4.72 6.99 -18.41
N SER A 197 -4.92 5.85 -17.77
CA SER A 197 -4.75 5.74 -16.32
C SER A 197 -3.31 5.33 -16.01
N LEU A 198 -2.72 6.01 -15.02
CA LEU A 198 -1.38 5.70 -14.51
C LEU A 198 -1.35 4.23 -14.04
N LYS A 199 -0.42 3.44 -14.60
CA LYS A 199 -0.22 2.02 -14.22
C LYS A 199 0.99 1.91 -13.31
N ALA A 200 0.79 2.09 -12.00
CA ALA A 200 1.83 1.74 -11.03
C ALA A 200 1.59 0.31 -10.54
N ASN A 201 2.56 -0.58 -10.75
CA ASN A 201 2.57 -1.92 -10.16
C ASN A 201 3.28 -1.89 -8.79
N ARG A 202 2.97 -0.90 -7.94
CA ARG A 202 3.56 -0.80 -6.59
C ARG A 202 2.85 -1.80 -5.68
N PRO A 203 3.57 -2.82 -5.15
CA PRO A 203 3.01 -3.69 -4.12
C PRO A 203 2.43 -2.85 -2.97
N GLN A 204 1.33 -3.33 -2.40
CA GLN A 204 0.71 -2.72 -1.23
C GLN A 204 0.75 -3.71 -0.09
N VAL A 205 0.85 -3.21 1.13
CA VAL A 205 0.69 -4.01 2.35
C VAL A 205 -0.34 -3.33 3.22
N LEU A 206 -1.28 -4.11 3.74
CA LEU A 206 -2.31 -3.65 4.68
C LEU A 206 -2.13 -4.41 5.99
N LYS A 207 -1.91 -3.66 7.06
CA LYS A 207 -1.85 -4.15 8.43
C LYS A 207 -3.14 -3.82 9.16
N GLN A 208 -3.73 -4.82 9.80
CA GLN A 208 -4.94 -4.67 10.61
C GLN A 208 -4.81 -5.45 11.91
N VAL A 209 -5.61 -5.05 12.89
CA VAL A 209 -5.82 -5.76 14.16
C VAL A 209 -7.31 -6.04 14.31
N GLU A 210 -7.66 -7.16 14.92
CA GLU A 210 -9.05 -7.47 15.27
C GLU A 210 -9.56 -6.48 16.33
N GLU A 211 -10.63 -5.78 16.01
CA GLU A 211 -11.31 -4.85 16.89
C GLU A 211 -12.30 -5.60 17.79
N ASN A 212 -12.71 -4.97 18.89
CA ASN A 212 -13.65 -5.56 19.86
C ASN A 212 -15.03 -5.96 19.28
N ASN A 213 -15.36 -5.57 18.05
CA ASN A 213 -16.57 -5.98 17.32
C ASN A 213 -16.36 -7.23 16.43
N GLY A 214 -15.18 -7.85 16.47
CA GLY A 214 -14.81 -9.03 15.66
C GLY A 214 -14.47 -8.71 14.20
N THR A 215 -14.29 -7.43 13.84
CA THR A 215 -13.86 -7.02 12.50
C THR A 215 -12.39 -6.60 12.51
N PHE A 216 -11.72 -6.66 11.36
CA PHE A 216 -10.35 -6.20 11.24
C PHE A 216 -10.30 -4.72 10.88
N GLY A 217 -9.59 -3.94 11.67
CA GLY A 217 -9.46 -2.50 11.51
C GLY A 217 -8.07 -1.99 11.87
N LYS A 218 -7.96 -0.70 12.22
CA LYS A 218 -6.67 -0.02 12.42
C LYS A 218 -6.28 0.14 13.89
N GLY A 219 -7.19 -0.11 14.81
CA GLY A 219 -6.87 -0.05 16.21
C GLY A 219 -7.83 -0.83 17.07
N THR A 220 -7.30 -1.40 18.15
CA THR A 220 -8.10 -2.05 19.18
C THR A 220 -7.67 -1.57 20.55
N SER A 221 -8.56 -1.66 21.53
CA SER A 221 -8.26 -1.36 22.93
C SER A 221 -8.31 -2.65 23.73
N VAL A 222 -7.38 -2.79 24.69
CA VAL A 222 -7.12 -4.06 25.38
C VAL A 222 -6.71 -3.86 26.83
N ASN A 223 -6.91 -4.92 27.61
CA ASN A 223 -6.32 -5.10 28.94
C ASN A 223 -4.98 -5.83 28.83
N ILE A 224 -4.13 -5.67 29.85
CA ILE A 224 -2.95 -6.53 29.99
C ILE A 224 -3.40 -7.99 30.12
N GLY A 225 -2.68 -8.91 29.48
CA GLY A 225 -2.96 -10.35 29.51
C GLY A 225 -3.78 -10.84 28.32
N GLU A 226 -4.57 -9.95 27.69
CA GLU A 226 -5.38 -10.28 26.53
C GLU A 226 -4.52 -10.65 25.31
N VAL A 227 -5.14 -11.39 24.38
CA VAL A 227 -4.54 -11.75 23.10
C VAL A 227 -5.17 -10.90 22.01
N VAL A 228 -4.33 -10.37 21.12
CA VAL A 228 -4.75 -9.61 19.92
C VAL A 228 -4.37 -10.35 18.66
N THR A 229 -5.33 -10.48 17.74
CA THR A 229 -5.12 -11.07 16.42
C THR A 229 -4.74 -9.98 15.43
N PHE A 230 -3.60 -10.15 14.75
CA PHE A 230 -3.18 -9.29 13.64
C PHE A 230 -3.38 -9.97 12.29
N LYS A 231 -3.60 -9.15 11.26
CA LYS A 231 -3.69 -9.58 9.86
C LYS A 231 -2.86 -8.66 8.97
N ILE A 232 -2.00 -9.26 8.18
CA ILE A 232 -1.26 -8.62 7.09
C ILE A 232 -1.85 -9.13 5.78
N THR A 233 -2.20 -8.22 4.86
CA THR A 233 -2.67 -8.57 3.52
C THR A 233 -1.81 -7.87 2.47
N THR A 234 -1.34 -8.62 1.50
CA THR A 234 -0.64 -8.10 0.31
C THR A 234 -1.07 -8.86 -0.94
N ALA A 235 -0.67 -8.38 -2.12
CA ALA A 235 -0.96 -9.03 -3.39
C ALA A 235 0.34 -9.20 -4.18
N VAL A 236 0.47 -10.34 -4.83
CA VAL A 236 1.64 -10.68 -5.66
C VAL A 236 1.75 -9.69 -6.82
N PRO A 237 2.84 -8.93 -6.93
CA PRO A 237 3.05 -8.04 -8.07
C PRO A 237 3.46 -8.83 -9.31
N SER A 238 3.37 -8.20 -10.48
CA SER A 238 4.01 -8.74 -11.68
C SER A 238 5.53 -8.84 -11.47
N HIS A 239 6.06 -10.06 -11.51
CA HIS A 239 7.46 -10.39 -11.26
C HIS A 239 8.10 -11.15 -12.44
N THR A 240 7.37 -11.34 -13.54
CA THR A 240 7.78 -12.15 -14.70
C THR A 240 8.98 -11.60 -15.47
N LEU A 241 9.28 -10.32 -15.33
CA LEU A 241 10.44 -9.66 -15.94
C LEU A 241 11.73 -9.83 -15.14
N TYR A 242 11.63 -10.32 -13.91
CA TYR A 242 12.77 -10.47 -13.01
C TYR A 242 13.33 -11.87 -13.14
N THR A 243 14.66 -11.96 -13.21
CA THR A 243 15.34 -13.26 -13.11
C THR A 243 15.32 -13.76 -11.67
N ASN A 244 15.47 -12.83 -10.71
CA ASN A 244 15.31 -13.09 -9.29
C ASN A 244 14.44 -12.01 -8.63
N TYR A 245 13.26 -12.39 -8.16
CA TYR A 245 12.32 -11.49 -7.49
C TYR A 245 12.35 -11.68 -5.97
N GLN A 246 12.94 -10.71 -5.26
CA GLN A 246 12.87 -10.64 -3.80
C GLN A 246 11.47 -10.19 -3.39
N TYR A 247 10.86 -10.90 -2.44
CA TYR A 247 9.54 -10.53 -1.92
C TYR A 247 9.33 -11.12 -0.51
N PHE A 248 9.36 -10.26 0.50
CA PHE A 248 9.26 -10.69 1.89
C PHE A 248 8.65 -9.63 2.79
N VAL A 249 8.04 -10.10 3.87
CA VAL A 249 7.39 -9.29 4.90
C VAL A 249 8.19 -9.39 6.18
N GLU A 250 8.49 -8.25 6.80
CA GLU A 250 9.08 -8.10 8.14
C GLU A 250 8.06 -7.42 9.05
N ASP A 251 7.96 -7.90 10.28
CA ASP A 251 7.03 -7.35 11.27
C ASP A 251 7.76 -6.99 12.56
N THR A 252 7.45 -5.82 13.11
CA THR A 252 8.03 -5.27 14.33
C THR A 252 6.92 -4.78 15.25
N MET A 253 6.86 -5.33 16.44
CA MET A 253 5.89 -5.03 17.48
C MET A 253 6.50 -4.10 18.53
N HIS A 254 5.64 -3.29 19.15
CA HIS A 254 5.98 -2.61 20.40
C HIS A 254 6.27 -3.63 21.51
N ASP A 255 7.23 -3.35 22.40
CA ASP A 255 7.65 -4.24 23.52
C ASP A 255 6.50 -4.73 24.43
N GLY A 256 5.40 -3.98 24.44
CA GLY A 256 4.15 -4.36 25.11
C GLY A 256 3.35 -5.49 24.45
N LEU A 257 3.82 -6.02 23.32
CA LEU A 257 3.18 -7.08 22.54
C LEU A 257 4.16 -8.24 22.37
N GLU A 258 3.81 -9.41 22.90
CA GLU A 258 4.61 -10.62 22.82
C GLU A 258 4.03 -11.56 21.76
N LEU A 259 4.76 -11.78 20.67
CA LEU A 259 4.34 -12.66 19.58
C LEU A 259 4.14 -14.11 20.05
N ASP A 260 2.98 -14.71 19.75
CA ASP A 260 2.81 -16.16 19.76
C ASP A 260 3.15 -16.73 18.38
N ALA A 261 4.41 -17.11 18.19
CA ALA A 261 4.90 -17.60 16.90
C ALA A 261 4.19 -18.88 16.41
N SER A 262 3.54 -19.64 17.30
CA SER A 262 2.82 -20.86 16.93
C SER A 262 1.51 -20.59 16.17
N THR A 263 1.01 -19.35 16.26
CA THR A 263 -0.26 -18.92 15.63
C THR A 263 -0.07 -18.37 14.23
N ILE A 264 1.17 -18.16 13.77
CA ILE A 264 1.46 -17.63 12.43
C ILE A 264 0.92 -18.58 11.38
N LYS A 265 -0.06 -18.09 10.62
CA LYS A 265 -0.65 -18.76 9.46
C LYS A 265 -0.44 -17.90 8.24
N VAL A 266 -0.02 -18.52 7.14
CA VAL A 266 0.22 -17.86 5.87
C VAL A 266 -0.66 -18.50 4.82
N GLN A 267 -1.39 -17.70 4.06
CA GLN A 267 -2.38 -18.16 3.09
C GLN A 267 -2.24 -17.44 1.75
N LYS A 268 -2.62 -18.12 0.68
CA LYS A 268 -2.91 -17.54 -0.63
C LYS A 268 -4.43 -17.56 -0.85
N GLY A 269 -5.09 -16.43 -0.64
CA GLY A 269 -6.55 -16.39 -0.53
C GLY A 269 -7.02 -17.28 0.63
N GLU A 270 -7.76 -18.34 0.33
CA GLU A 270 -8.21 -19.32 1.35
C GLU A 270 -7.24 -20.50 1.51
N GLU A 271 -6.32 -20.71 0.56
CA GLU A 271 -5.37 -21.82 0.56
C GLU A 271 -4.30 -21.61 1.65
N LEU A 272 -4.13 -22.59 2.54
CA LEU A 272 -3.07 -22.56 3.54
C LEU A 272 -1.74 -22.94 2.88
N LEU A 273 -0.73 -22.07 3.05
CA LEU A 273 0.62 -22.30 2.54
C LEU A 273 1.45 -23.08 3.55
N THR A 274 2.42 -23.84 3.03
CA THR A 274 3.29 -24.72 3.79
C THR A 274 4.67 -24.08 3.97
N LYS A 275 5.10 -23.94 5.22
CA LYS A 275 6.46 -23.48 5.56
C LYS A 275 7.53 -24.38 4.92
N ASP A 276 8.63 -23.77 4.50
CA ASP A 276 9.79 -24.36 3.83
C ASP A 276 9.49 -24.97 2.44
N THR A 277 8.26 -24.81 1.96
CA THR A 277 7.83 -25.16 0.60
C THR A 277 7.35 -23.92 -0.16
N ASP A 278 6.45 -23.16 0.45
CA ASP A 278 5.82 -21.98 -0.15
C ASP A 278 6.42 -20.66 0.35
N TYR A 279 6.96 -20.66 1.57
CA TYR A 279 7.63 -19.53 2.19
C TYR A 279 8.61 -20.02 3.25
N THR A 280 9.56 -19.19 3.67
CA THR A 280 10.37 -19.43 4.87
C THR A 280 9.96 -18.47 5.99
N LEU A 281 10.09 -18.92 7.24
CA LEU A 281 9.79 -18.12 8.43
C LEU A 281 11.02 -18.05 9.32
N THR A 282 11.48 -16.82 9.57
CA THR A 282 12.54 -16.52 10.54
C THR A 282 11.95 -15.74 11.70
N LEU A 283 12.32 -16.09 12.93
CA LEU A 283 11.90 -15.40 14.15
C LEU A 283 13.08 -14.62 14.74
N ALA A 284 12.80 -13.48 15.37
CA ALA A 284 13.72 -12.63 16.12
C ALA A 284 15.02 -12.27 15.37
N GLN A 285 14.93 -11.31 14.46
CA GLN A 285 16.06 -10.75 13.72
C GLN A 285 16.32 -9.29 14.13
N GLY A 286 17.11 -9.10 15.18
CA GLY A 286 17.40 -7.76 15.70
C GLY A 286 16.13 -7.11 16.27
N ALA A 287 15.67 -6.01 15.65
CA ALA A 287 14.43 -5.32 16.02
C ALA A 287 13.19 -5.86 15.27
N VAL A 288 13.34 -6.88 14.42
CA VAL A 288 12.24 -7.53 13.69
C VAL A 288 11.83 -8.79 14.44
N ASP A 289 10.55 -8.91 14.78
CA ASP A 289 10.02 -10.06 15.51
C ASP A 289 9.91 -11.30 14.63
N PHE A 290 9.48 -11.12 13.38
CA PHE A 290 9.51 -12.19 12.39
C PHE A 290 9.63 -11.68 10.95
N LYS A 291 10.13 -12.58 10.09
CA LYS A 291 10.20 -12.40 8.64
C LYS A 291 9.56 -13.58 7.93
N VAL A 292 8.59 -13.31 7.06
CA VAL A 292 7.99 -14.28 6.12
C VAL A 292 8.54 -13.99 4.73
N ASP A 293 9.31 -14.92 4.18
CA ASP A 293 10.01 -14.75 2.90
C ASP A 293 9.43 -15.65 1.81
N PHE A 294 8.91 -15.06 0.74
CA PHE A 294 8.34 -15.75 -0.41
C PHE A 294 9.30 -15.79 -1.61
N THR A 295 10.51 -15.23 -1.49
CA THR A 295 11.45 -15.02 -2.61
C THR A 295 11.69 -16.29 -3.40
N ALA A 296 11.98 -17.42 -2.75
CA ALA A 296 12.21 -18.68 -3.46
C ALA A 296 11.00 -19.10 -4.31
N SER A 297 9.80 -18.97 -3.78
CA SER A 297 8.55 -19.35 -4.45
C SER A 297 8.13 -18.38 -5.55
N MET A 298 8.42 -17.07 -5.40
CA MET A 298 8.20 -16.09 -6.47
C MET A 298 9.01 -16.40 -7.72
N ASN A 299 10.14 -17.09 -7.56
CA ASN A 299 11.02 -17.49 -8.66
C ASN A 299 10.71 -18.89 -9.22
N ILE A 300 9.64 -19.54 -8.76
CA ILE A 300 9.14 -20.78 -9.35
C ILE A 300 8.02 -20.44 -10.33
N ALA A 301 8.24 -20.73 -11.61
CA ALA A 301 7.29 -20.42 -12.67
C ALA A 301 5.88 -20.96 -12.35
N GLY A 302 4.88 -20.07 -12.34
CA GLY A 302 3.47 -20.40 -12.13
C GLY A 302 3.08 -20.74 -10.68
N LYS A 303 3.99 -20.64 -9.71
CA LYS A 303 3.69 -20.91 -8.29
C LYS A 303 2.78 -19.83 -7.68
N PHE A 304 3.09 -18.58 -7.97
CA PHE A 304 2.29 -17.41 -7.62
C PHE A 304 1.97 -16.60 -8.87
N ALA A 305 0.69 -16.32 -9.11
CA ALA A 305 0.25 -15.48 -10.21
C ALA A 305 0.12 -14.01 -9.76
N THR A 306 0.30 -13.08 -10.70
CA THR A 306 0.08 -11.66 -10.44
C THR A 306 -1.34 -11.42 -9.92
N GLY A 307 -1.44 -10.72 -8.80
CA GLY A 307 -2.69 -10.41 -8.12
C GLY A 307 -3.14 -11.45 -7.10
N ASP A 308 -2.43 -12.59 -6.96
CA ASP A 308 -2.73 -13.56 -5.91
C ASP A 308 -2.65 -12.89 -4.53
N PRO A 309 -3.69 -12.99 -3.68
CA PRO A 309 -3.68 -12.37 -2.37
C PRO A 309 -2.86 -13.24 -1.41
N LEU A 310 -1.91 -12.64 -0.70
CA LEU A 310 -1.16 -13.28 0.38
C LEU A 310 -1.60 -12.69 1.71
N ILE A 311 -1.97 -13.56 2.65
CA ILE A 311 -2.53 -13.19 3.95
C ILE A 311 -1.68 -13.86 5.03
N ILE A 312 -1.25 -13.08 6.02
CA ILE A 312 -0.55 -13.58 7.21
C ILE A 312 -1.38 -13.19 8.43
N THR A 313 -1.79 -14.16 9.24
CA THR A 313 -2.48 -13.93 10.52
C THR A 313 -1.71 -14.53 11.66
N TYR A 314 -1.71 -13.86 12.81
CA TYR A 314 -1.00 -14.31 14.00
C TYR A 314 -1.45 -13.51 15.21
N ASP A 315 -1.13 -14.02 16.38
CA ASP A 315 -1.57 -13.49 17.65
C ASP A 315 -0.38 -12.93 18.43
N ALA A 316 -0.65 -11.91 19.25
CA ALA A 316 0.28 -11.40 20.24
C ALA A 316 -0.41 -11.24 21.59
N LYS A 317 0.30 -11.58 22.67
CA LYS A 317 -0.16 -11.37 24.03
C LYS A 317 0.23 -9.97 24.51
N VAL A 318 -0.70 -9.26 25.11
CA VAL A 318 -0.48 -7.93 25.69
C VAL A 318 0.24 -8.09 27.03
N THR A 319 1.41 -7.49 27.16
CA THR A 319 2.25 -7.59 28.36
C THR A 319 2.18 -6.32 29.22
N SER A 320 2.78 -6.35 30.40
CA SER A 320 2.89 -5.19 31.29
C SER A 320 3.76 -4.06 30.74
N ALA A 321 4.47 -4.27 29.64
CA ALA A 321 5.26 -3.23 28.96
C ALA A 321 4.42 -2.38 27.99
N ILE A 322 3.12 -2.67 27.83
CA ILE A 322 2.21 -1.83 27.05
C ILE A 322 2.14 -0.44 27.68
N GLU A 323 2.22 0.60 26.87
CA GLU A 323 2.11 1.98 27.35
C GLU A 323 0.65 2.43 27.31
N ALA A 324 0.16 2.99 28.42
CA ALA A 324 -1.20 3.50 28.51
C ALA A 324 -1.32 4.86 27.81
N GLN A 325 -2.51 5.15 27.27
CA GLN A 325 -2.88 6.40 26.59
C GLN A 325 -2.03 6.76 25.36
N THR A 326 -1.32 5.80 24.78
CA THR A 326 -0.52 5.95 23.56
C THR A 326 -0.78 4.80 22.59
N ALA A 327 -0.39 4.99 21.33
CA ALA A 327 -0.49 3.97 20.29
C ALA A 327 0.69 3.01 20.41
N ASN A 328 0.42 1.79 20.86
CA ASN A 328 1.41 0.71 20.87
C ASN A 328 1.36 0.05 19.49
N GLN A 329 2.31 0.40 18.63
CA GLN A 329 2.23 0.06 17.22
C GLN A 329 2.72 -1.36 16.96
N ASN A 330 2.08 -2.01 16.00
CA ASN A 330 2.63 -3.16 15.31
C ASN A 330 2.80 -2.80 13.83
N ILE A 331 4.04 -2.78 13.37
CA ILE A 331 4.46 -2.22 12.08
C ILE A 331 4.88 -3.37 11.16
N VAL A 332 4.29 -3.41 9.97
CA VAL A 332 4.71 -4.30 8.90
C VAL A 332 5.51 -3.54 7.85
N LYS A 333 6.53 -4.18 7.30
CA LYS A 333 7.29 -3.73 6.13
C LYS A 333 7.33 -4.83 5.09
N LEU A 334 6.82 -4.53 3.89
CA LEU A 334 6.96 -5.37 2.72
C LEU A 334 8.13 -4.87 1.88
N THR A 335 9.11 -5.73 1.61
CA THR A 335 10.25 -5.46 0.73
C THR A 335 10.12 -6.27 -0.54
N TYR A 336 10.43 -5.65 -1.68
CA TYR A 336 10.26 -6.28 -3.00
C TYR A 336 11.29 -5.77 -4.01
N SER A 337 11.66 -6.58 -5.03
CA SER A 337 12.51 -6.10 -6.13
C SER A 337 11.79 -5.02 -6.95
N ASN A 338 12.48 -3.92 -7.25
CA ASN A 338 11.94 -2.75 -7.97
C ASN A 338 12.65 -2.46 -9.30
N ASP A 339 13.77 -3.14 -9.59
CA ASP A 339 14.52 -3.00 -10.85
C ASP A 339 14.80 -4.38 -11.46
N PRO A 340 14.22 -4.73 -12.64
CA PRO A 340 14.43 -6.03 -13.27
C PRO A 340 15.84 -6.24 -13.84
N THR A 341 16.65 -5.19 -13.95
CA THR A 341 18.04 -5.25 -14.45
C THR A 341 19.06 -5.40 -13.33
N ASN A 342 18.65 -5.18 -12.08
CA ASN A 342 19.50 -5.24 -10.91
C ASN A 342 18.83 -6.00 -9.76
N ASP A 343 19.17 -7.28 -9.63
CA ASP A 343 18.60 -8.19 -8.61
C ASP A 343 18.82 -7.72 -7.15
N ALA A 344 19.78 -6.83 -6.89
CA ALA A 344 20.04 -6.29 -5.56
C ALA A 344 19.16 -5.08 -5.22
N SER A 345 18.51 -4.47 -6.22
CA SER A 345 17.67 -3.29 -6.01
C SER A 345 16.32 -3.69 -5.42
N THR A 346 15.95 -3.04 -4.32
CA THR A 346 14.68 -3.30 -3.63
C THR A 346 13.95 -2.00 -3.27
N GLY A 347 12.64 -2.02 -3.40
CA GLY A 347 11.73 -1.05 -2.81
C GLY A 347 11.07 -1.60 -1.55
N SER A 348 10.43 -0.73 -0.78
CA SER A 348 9.63 -1.16 0.38
C SER A 348 8.42 -0.28 0.63
N VAL A 349 7.39 -0.86 1.23
CA VAL A 349 6.21 -0.17 1.74
C VAL A 349 5.91 -0.65 3.15
N SER A 350 5.37 0.23 3.99
CA SER A 350 5.04 -0.09 5.38
C SER A 350 3.62 0.35 5.72
N ASP A 351 3.07 -0.33 6.72
CA ASP A 351 1.77 -0.01 7.31
C ASP A 351 1.79 -0.42 8.80
N SER A 352 0.82 0.06 9.58
CA SER A 352 0.71 -0.31 10.99
C SER A 352 -0.73 -0.45 11.47
N ALA A 353 -0.88 -1.13 12.59
CA ALA A 353 -2.08 -1.16 13.41
C ALA A 353 -1.72 -0.87 14.86
N ASN A 354 -2.64 -0.26 15.59
CA ASN A 354 -2.38 0.25 16.94
C ASN A 354 -3.13 -0.55 18.00
N VAL A 355 -2.45 -0.83 19.11
CA VAL A 355 -3.05 -1.37 20.32
C VAL A 355 -3.06 -0.28 21.39
N TYR A 356 -4.21 -0.03 21.98
CA TYR A 356 -4.41 1.00 23.00
C TYR A 356 -4.74 0.37 24.34
N SER A 357 -4.27 1.00 25.40
CA SER A 357 -4.67 0.68 26.75
C SER A 357 -4.85 1.97 27.54
N TYR A 358 -5.78 2.03 28.49
CA TYR A 358 -6.17 3.29 29.13
C TYR A 358 -5.81 3.35 30.60
N GLN A 359 -5.45 4.56 31.05
CA GLN A 359 -5.21 4.89 32.45
C GLN A 359 -6.26 5.89 32.94
N PHE A 360 -6.77 5.71 34.15
CA PHE A 360 -7.67 6.63 34.84
C PHE A 360 -7.12 6.98 36.21
N VAL A 361 -7.33 8.23 36.62
CA VAL A 361 -7.00 8.69 37.97
C VAL A 361 -8.26 9.24 38.62
N PHE A 362 -8.71 8.59 39.68
CA PHE A 362 -9.84 9.04 40.50
C PHE A 362 -9.31 9.83 41.67
N THR A 363 -9.94 10.95 42.03
CA THR A 363 -9.63 11.65 43.28
C THR A 363 -10.92 11.88 44.06
N LYS A 364 -10.95 11.49 45.34
CA LYS A 364 -12.14 11.69 46.18
C LYS A 364 -12.02 12.97 46.99
N PHE A 365 -13.05 13.82 46.89
CA PHE A 365 -13.15 15.09 47.62
C PHE A 365 -14.32 15.10 48.60
N ALA A 366 -14.21 15.92 49.64
CA ALA A 366 -15.30 16.25 50.53
C ALA A 366 -16.23 17.28 49.90
N GLN A 367 -17.52 17.21 50.22
CA GLN A 367 -18.50 18.26 49.91
C GLN A 367 -18.81 19.05 51.18
N ASP A 368 -19.05 20.35 51.03
CA ASP A 368 -19.62 21.15 52.11
C ASP A 368 -21.12 20.86 52.28
N THR A 369 -21.74 21.48 53.28
CA THR A 369 -23.17 21.31 53.59
C THR A 369 -24.12 21.77 52.47
N ASN A 370 -23.62 22.50 51.47
CA ASN A 370 -24.39 22.95 50.31
C ASN A 370 -24.15 22.07 49.07
N GLY A 371 -23.39 20.97 49.21
CA GLY A 371 -23.08 20.06 48.12
C GLY A 371 -21.94 20.54 47.21
N VAL A 372 -21.20 21.59 47.60
CA VAL A 372 -20.08 22.11 46.80
C VAL A 372 -18.82 21.31 47.11
N LEU A 373 -18.12 20.86 46.06
CA LEU A 373 -16.83 20.18 46.22
C LEU A 373 -15.81 21.12 46.88
N THR A 374 -15.20 20.64 47.95
CA THR A 374 -14.09 21.31 48.62
C THR A 374 -12.75 20.79 48.08
N ASN A 375 -11.67 21.55 48.29
CA ASN A 375 -10.31 21.08 47.99
C ASN A 375 -9.77 20.05 49.01
N VAL A 376 -10.62 19.56 49.93
CA VAL A 376 -10.25 18.55 50.92
C VAL A 376 -10.36 17.16 50.29
N ARG A 377 -9.21 16.49 50.19
CA ARG A 377 -9.04 15.12 49.68
C ARG A 377 -9.39 14.09 50.77
N LEU A 378 -10.22 13.09 50.44
CA LEU A 378 -10.71 12.08 51.39
C LEU A 378 -10.06 10.70 51.17
N SER A 379 -9.37 10.19 52.18
CA SER A 379 -8.79 8.85 52.19
C SER A 379 -9.73 7.82 52.85
N GLY A 380 -9.43 6.52 52.65
CA GLY A 380 -10.16 5.39 53.22
C GLY A 380 -11.44 5.00 52.48
N ALA A 381 -11.84 5.72 51.44
CA ALA A 381 -12.95 5.33 50.59
C ALA A 381 -12.62 4.07 49.79
N GLU A 382 -13.56 3.13 49.73
CA GLU A 382 -13.46 1.90 48.95
C GLU A 382 -14.40 1.98 47.74
N PHE A 383 -13.90 1.51 46.59
CA PHE A 383 -14.64 1.44 45.34
C PHE A 383 -14.53 0.04 44.74
N GLN A 384 -15.53 -0.33 43.95
CA GLN A 384 -15.48 -1.47 43.05
C GLN A 384 -15.74 -0.97 41.63
N LEU A 385 -15.07 -1.56 40.65
CA LEU A 385 -15.27 -1.23 39.24
C LEU A 385 -16.09 -2.33 38.57
N TYR A 386 -17.13 -1.92 37.85
CA TYR A 386 -17.96 -2.82 37.07
C TYR A 386 -17.88 -2.46 35.58
N ARG A 387 -17.77 -3.47 34.73
CA ARG A 387 -17.92 -3.34 33.28
C ARG A 387 -19.38 -3.57 32.94
N VAL A 388 -20.00 -2.56 32.33
CA VAL A 388 -21.38 -2.68 31.85
C VAL A 388 -21.41 -3.55 30.61
N VAL A 389 -22.27 -4.56 30.61
CA VAL A 389 -22.45 -5.48 29.48
C VAL A 389 -23.90 -5.37 29.00
N GLU A 390 -24.09 -5.00 27.74
CA GLU A 390 -25.43 -4.80 27.20
C GLU A 390 -26.24 -6.10 27.25
N ASN A 391 -27.45 -6.02 27.81
CA ASN A 391 -28.37 -7.15 28.00
C ASN A 391 -27.84 -8.28 28.90
N GLN A 392 -26.82 -8.03 29.73
CA GLN A 392 -26.26 -8.99 30.69
C GLN A 392 -26.05 -8.33 32.06
N SER A 393 -25.66 -9.13 33.06
CA SER A 393 -25.23 -8.59 34.35
C SER A 393 -23.87 -7.93 34.21
N ASP A 394 -23.68 -6.80 34.91
CA ASP A 394 -22.40 -6.13 34.95
C ASP A 394 -21.30 -7.04 35.52
N GLU A 395 -20.12 -6.97 34.92
CA GLU A 395 -18.98 -7.80 35.31
C GLU A 395 -18.09 -7.04 36.30
N LEU A 396 -17.84 -7.63 37.47
CA LEU A 396 -16.90 -7.08 38.45
C LEU A 396 -15.47 -7.20 37.92
N VAL A 397 -14.72 -6.11 37.93
CA VAL A 397 -13.32 -6.06 37.50
C VAL A 397 -12.40 -6.28 38.70
N THR A 398 -11.42 -7.17 38.55
CA THR A 398 -10.38 -7.43 39.54
C THR A 398 -9.05 -6.81 39.17
N PHE A 399 -8.24 -6.50 40.17
CA PHE A 399 -6.98 -5.78 40.02
C PHE A 399 -5.84 -6.45 40.77
N THR A 400 -4.61 -6.24 40.30
CA THR A 400 -3.38 -6.47 41.07
C THR A 400 -2.89 -5.13 41.60
N GLU A 401 -2.53 -5.09 42.88
CA GLU A 401 -1.92 -3.92 43.51
C GLU A 401 -0.42 -3.86 43.19
N GLN A 402 0.06 -2.72 42.73
CA GLN A 402 1.46 -2.45 42.50
C GLN A 402 1.89 -1.17 43.23
N PRO A 403 2.96 -1.21 44.05
CA PRO A 403 3.53 0.00 44.64
C PRO A 403 4.17 0.86 43.54
N ALA A 404 3.92 2.17 43.58
CA ALA A 404 4.44 3.15 42.65
C ALA A 404 4.87 4.44 43.37
N THR A 405 5.65 5.28 42.69
CA THR A 405 6.07 6.59 43.17
C THR A 405 5.78 7.65 42.12
N ASN A 406 5.17 8.76 42.52
CA ASN A 406 4.89 9.85 41.58
C ASN A 406 6.14 10.71 41.31
N ALA A 407 6.03 11.71 40.44
CA ALA A 407 7.13 12.62 40.10
C ALA A 407 7.71 13.40 41.29
N SER A 408 6.98 13.53 42.40
CA SER A 408 7.45 14.14 43.65
C SER A 408 8.08 13.15 44.64
N GLY A 409 8.18 11.86 44.27
CA GLY A 409 8.74 10.80 45.10
C GLY A 409 7.79 10.24 46.16
N ALA A 410 6.53 10.69 46.21
CA ALA A 410 5.54 10.16 47.14
C ALA A 410 4.98 8.82 46.62
N ALA A 411 4.88 7.86 47.54
CA ALA A 411 4.39 6.52 47.26
C ALA A 411 2.87 6.50 47.10
N PHE A 412 2.39 5.70 46.16
CA PHE A 412 0.96 5.42 45.96
C PHE A 412 0.77 3.99 45.43
N THR A 413 -0.47 3.50 45.47
CA THR A 413 -0.83 2.18 44.92
C THR A 413 -1.44 2.35 43.54
N LYS A 414 -0.86 1.68 42.53
CA LYS A 414 -1.42 1.52 41.19
C LYS A 414 -2.20 0.21 41.15
N TYR A 415 -3.40 0.23 40.57
CA TYR A 415 -4.22 -0.95 40.38
C TYR A 415 -4.21 -1.30 38.88
N ILE A 416 -3.69 -2.47 38.54
CA ILE A 416 -3.64 -2.98 37.17
C ILE A 416 -4.74 -4.01 37.00
N VAL A 417 -5.51 -3.93 35.93
CA VAL A 417 -6.53 -4.96 35.60
C VAL A 417 -5.88 -6.33 35.56
N ALA A 418 -6.48 -7.31 36.23
CA ALA A 418 -5.94 -8.65 36.36
C ALA A 418 -6.87 -9.70 35.72
N ASP A 419 -6.27 -10.70 35.07
CA ASP A 419 -6.97 -11.94 34.74
C ASP A 419 -7.28 -12.69 36.03
N ASN A 420 -8.54 -13.08 36.23
CA ASN A 420 -9.04 -13.76 37.43
C ASN A 420 -8.06 -14.84 37.93
N GLY A 421 -7.44 -14.60 39.11
CA GLY A 421 -6.34 -15.42 39.62
C GLY A 421 -6.01 -15.17 41.10
N SER A 422 -5.07 -15.91 41.66
CA SER A 422 -4.64 -15.70 43.05
C SER A 422 -3.87 -14.40 43.21
N GLY A 423 -4.20 -13.57 44.22
CA GLY A 423 -3.50 -12.32 44.50
C GLY A 423 -4.18 -11.07 43.91
N THR A 424 -5.40 -11.20 43.39
CA THR A 424 -6.20 -10.07 42.90
C THR A 424 -7.12 -9.52 43.99
N THR A 425 -7.47 -8.24 43.90
CA THR A 425 -8.46 -7.54 44.73
C THR A 425 -9.59 -6.99 43.85
N ASP A 426 -10.81 -7.03 44.33
CA ASP A 426 -11.96 -6.31 43.74
C ASP A 426 -12.18 -4.94 44.40
N LYS A 427 -11.43 -4.64 45.47
CA LYS A 427 -11.50 -3.40 46.23
C LYS A 427 -10.40 -2.43 45.82
N LEU A 428 -10.82 -1.24 45.44
CA LEU A 428 -9.97 -0.09 45.16
C LEU A 428 -10.01 0.85 46.36
N VAL A 429 -8.92 0.96 47.11
CA VAL A 429 -8.84 1.79 48.32
C VAL A 429 -8.12 3.09 48.03
N VAL A 430 -8.72 4.21 48.43
CA VAL A 430 -8.09 5.53 48.38
C VAL A 430 -7.13 5.68 49.58
N HIS A 431 -5.81 5.66 49.35
CA HIS A 431 -4.82 5.76 50.43
C HIS A 431 -4.37 7.20 50.73
N GLY A 432 -4.20 7.53 52.03
CA GLY A 432 -3.25 8.54 52.56
C GLY A 432 -3.55 10.05 52.37
N GLU A 433 -3.36 10.83 53.44
CA GLU A 433 -3.48 12.30 53.44
C GLU A 433 -2.46 12.94 52.47
N GLY A 434 -2.97 13.71 51.51
CA GLY A 434 -2.17 14.42 50.50
C GLY A 434 -2.43 13.95 49.07
N GLN A 435 -2.79 12.67 48.85
CA GLN A 435 -3.18 12.13 47.53
C GLN A 435 -4.31 11.11 47.68
N ALA A 436 -5.53 11.61 47.92
CA ALA A 436 -6.73 10.79 47.89
C ALA A 436 -7.12 10.35 46.47
N SER A 437 -6.21 9.65 45.77
CA SER A 437 -6.42 9.20 44.41
C SER A 437 -6.13 7.73 44.17
N ILE A 438 -6.93 7.11 43.30
CA ILE A 438 -6.73 5.75 42.78
C ILE A 438 -6.32 5.87 41.33
N THR A 439 -5.23 5.22 40.94
CA THR A 439 -4.83 5.10 39.54
C THR A 439 -5.17 3.70 39.04
N LEU A 440 -6.06 3.62 38.04
CA LEU A 440 -6.41 2.40 37.32
C LEU A 440 -5.70 2.38 35.99
N ASP A 441 -4.92 1.33 35.73
CA ASP A 441 -4.11 1.25 34.53
C ASP A 441 -4.45 0.04 33.68
N HIS A 442 -4.27 0.27 32.38
CA HIS A 442 -4.39 -0.69 31.30
C HIS A 442 -5.81 -1.26 31.10
N LEU A 443 -6.79 -0.37 31.03
CA LEU A 443 -8.19 -0.70 30.78
C LEU A 443 -8.50 -0.78 29.27
N ASN A 444 -9.25 -1.80 28.85
CA ASN A 444 -9.94 -1.88 27.57
C ASN A 444 -11.22 -1.03 27.64
N MET A 445 -11.43 -0.12 26.69
CA MET A 445 -12.61 0.75 26.65
C MET A 445 -13.65 0.36 25.60
N GLY A 446 -13.38 -0.61 24.72
CA GLY A 446 -14.24 -0.85 23.55
C GLY A 446 -14.15 0.30 22.52
N GLY A 447 -14.46 0.04 21.26
CA GLY A 447 -14.44 1.08 20.19
C GLY A 447 -15.49 2.18 20.36
N HIS A 448 -16.33 2.08 21.38
CA HIS A 448 -17.17 3.15 21.90
C HIS A 448 -16.62 3.46 23.28
N LEU A 449 -16.46 4.74 23.62
CA LEU A 449 -16.25 5.17 25.01
C LEU A 449 -17.43 4.65 25.83
N GLY A 450 -17.35 3.39 26.30
CA GLY A 450 -18.36 2.79 27.15
C GLY A 450 -18.37 3.59 28.44
N ASP A 451 -19.57 3.95 28.89
CA ASP A 451 -19.73 4.67 30.14
C ASP A 451 -19.17 3.80 31.29
N VAL A 452 -18.01 4.17 31.80
CA VAL A 452 -17.42 3.53 32.98
C VAL A 452 -18.09 4.13 34.21
N PHE A 453 -18.92 3.34 34.89
CA PHE A 453 -19.56 3.74 36.14
C PHE A 453 -18.76 3.24 37.35
N ILE A 454 -18.55 4.13 38.31
CA ILE A 454 -17.86 3.81 39.55
C ILE A 454 -18.82 4.04 40.70
N PHE A 455 -19.10 2.96 41.44
CA PHE A 455 -19.93 3.01 42.62
C PHE A 455 -19.03 3.10 43.86
N GLY A 456 -19.22 4.15 44.66
CA GLY A 456 -18.59 4.26 45.97
C GLY A 456 -19.35 3.48 47.01
N LEU A 457 -18.67 2.63 47.78
CA LEU A 457 -19.25 2.00 48.96
C LEU A 457 -19.24 3.03 50.10
N ALA A 458 -20.39 3.64 50.35
CA ALA A 458 -20.56 4.52 51.50
C ALA A 458 -20.89 3.67 52.74
N GLU A 459 -19.88 3.10 53.39
CA GLU A 459 -20.04 2.74 54.80
C GLU A 459 -19.89 4.00 55.64
N GLY A 460 -21.05 4.53 56.05
CA GLY A 460 -21.10 5.62 57.02
C GLY A 460 -20.39 5.21 58.31
N LYS A 461 -19.44 6.03 58.75
CA LYS A 461 -19.09 6.15 60.16
C LYS A 461 -19.63 7.47 60.71
#